data_AF-A0A963U680-F1
#
_entry.id   AF-A0A963U680-F1
#
_cell.length_a   1.000
_cell.length_b   1.000
_cell.length_c   1.000
_cell.angle_alpha   90.00
_cell.angle_beta   90.00
_cell.angle_gamma   90.00
#
_symmetry.space_group_name_H-M   'P 1'
#
loop_
_entity.id
_entity.type
_entity.pdbx_description
1 polymer ?
#
loop_
_entity_poly.entity_id
_entity_poly.type
_entity_poly.pdbx_seq_one_letter_code
_entity_poly.pdbx_strand_id
1 'polypeptide(L)'
;MMGFAPSARHTVASLRAARGRHQYAMLRVETLEEAAAAEAAGVELLSVPPAMILDPRFRAAAPSAFAFPGENFYEIGGPDDFLKWAFPLLKHGADAVYCSGSLAAVRLLAEHGVPVCGHVGLIPSKRTWTGGFKAVGKTLDSAKWIWEDCRALEEAGAFAAEIEVVPAAITAAIAERTSLFLISMGAGAGGHAQYLFSDDVLGQTSGHVPRHAKVYANLATEYERLQGLRIEAMTRFAAEVHGGAYPSNDYLVEAEAETALAFRDWLSTNG
;
A
#
# COMPACT_ATOMS: atom_id res chain seq x y z
N MET A 1 12.84 28.90 19.70
CA MET A 1 11.57 28.16 19.75
C MET A 1 11.15 27.94 18.30
N MET A 2 11.47 26.78 17.71
CA MET A 2 11.10 26.46 16.33
C MET A 2 9.57 26.38 16.26
N GLY A 3 8.95 27.23 15.44
CA GLY A 3 7.52 27.17 15.19
C GLY A 3 7.20 25.89 14.44
N PHE A 4 6.61 24.92 15.13
CA PHE A 4 5.95 23.80 14.46
C PHE A 4 4.68 24.34 13.82
N ALA A 5 4.66 24.45 12.49
CA ALA A 5 3.41 24.59 11.77
C ALA A 5 2.50 23.40 12.15
N PRO A 6 1.19 23.60 12.41
CA PRO A 6 0.28 22.51 12.70
C PRO A 6 0.33 21.49 11.55
N SER A 7 0.61 20.22 11.85
CA SER A 7 0.54 19.18 10.83
C SER A 7 -0.92 19.04 10.39
N ALA A 8 -1.17 19.11 9.08
CA ALA A 8 -2.50 18.82 8.51
C ALA A 8 -2.89 17.34 8.64
N ARG A 9 -1.94 16.47 9.05
CA ARG A 9 -2.17 15.03 9.21
C ARG A 9 -3.14 14.76 10.34
N HIS A 10 -3.98 13.75 10.13
CA HIS A 10 -4.76 13.17 11.21
C HIS A 10 -3.85 12.63 12.33
N THR A 11 -4.42 12.46 13.50
CA THR A 11 -3.79 11.80 14.64
C THR A 11 -4.68 10.67 15.11
N VAL A 12 -4.14 9.73 15.88
CA VAL A 12 -4.95 8.69 16.56
C VAL A 12 -6.10 9.33 17.35
N ALA A 13 -5.86 10.48 18.00
CA ALA A 13 -6.88 11.21 18.74
C ALA A 13 -7.98 11.76 17.82
N SER A 14 -7.63 12.36 16.67
CA SER A 14 -8.63 12.87 15.73
C SER A 14 -9.44 11.74 15.09
N LEU A 15 -8.80 10.63 14.73
CA LEU A 15 -9.50 9.44 14.19
C LEU A 15 -10.49 8.87 15.21
N ARG A 16 -10.08 8.73 16.47
CA ARG A 16 -10.96 8.30 17.56
C ARG A 16 -12.12 9.27 17.80
N ALA A 17 -11.88 10.57 17.76
CA ALA A 17 -12.91 11.59 17.98
C ALA A 17 -13.93 11.72 16.81
N ALA A 18 -13.52 11.31 15.61
CA ALA A 18 -14.35 11.34 14.42
C ALA A 18 -15.21 10.08 14.22
N ARG A 19 -15.04 9.06 15.06
CA ARG A 19 -15.84 7.82 15.01
C ARG A 19 -17.34 8.12 15.01
N GLY A 20 -18.03 7.62 13.98
CA GLY A 20 -19.47 7.81 13.77
C GLY A 20 -19.88 9.21 13.28
N ARG A 21 -18.91 10.10 13.03
CA ARG A 21 -19.15 11.48 12.54
C ARG A 21 -18.59 11.70 11.14
N HIS A 22 -17.54 10.97 10.78
CA HIS A 22 -16.89 11.03 9.48
C HIS A 22 -16.55 9.62 9.02
N GLN A 23 -16.74 9.36 7.73
CA GLN A 23 -16.33 8.11 7.11
C GLN A 23 -15.07 8.37 6.30
N TYR A 24 -13.96 7.76 6.71
CA TYR A 24 -12.65 7.96 6.09
C TYR A 24 -12.42 7.06 4.88
N ALA A 25 -11.88 7.60 3.80
CA ALA A 25 -11.42 6.78 2.67
C ALA A 25 -10.01 6.23 2.95
N MET A 26 -9.81 4.94 2.70
CA MET A 26 -8.51 4.29 2.81
C MET A 26 -8.17 3.51 1.53
N LEU A 27 -6.93 3.64 1.04
CA LEU A 27 -6.43 2.85 -0.07
C LEU A 27 -5.11 2.15 0.28
N ARG A 28 -4.92 0.94 -0.26
CA ARG A 28 -3.58 0.31 -0.36
C ARG A 28 -2.94 0.81 -1.64
N VAL A 29 -1.91 1.63 -1.52
CA VAL A 29 -1.14 2.15 -2.68
C VAL A 29 0.24 1.50 -2.70
N GLU A 30 0.74 1.19 -3.89
CA GLU A 30 2.00 0.46 -4.13
C GLU A 30 3.11 1.37 -4.67
N THR A 31 2.78 2.57 -5.16
CA THR A 31 3.73 3.51 -5.76
C THR A 31 3.61 4.92 -5.19
N LEU A 32 4.68 5.72 -5.37
CA LEU A 32 4.65 7.14 -4.97
C LEU A 32 3.67 7.95 -5.82
N GLU A 33 3.52 7.59 -7.08
CA GLU A 33 2.55 8.17 -8.00
C GLU A 33 1.12 7.92 -7.54
N GLU A 34 0.80 6.69 -7.11
CA GLU A 34 -0.50 6.37 -6.52
C GLU A 34 -0.74 7.09 -5.19
N ALA A 35 0.29 7.19 -4.32
CA ALA A 35 0.18 7.96 -3.08
C ALA A 35 -0.10 9.44 -3.35
N ALA A 36 0.58 10.04 -4.32
CA ALA A 36 0.34 11.42 -4.73
C ALA A 36 -1.05 11.61 -5.35
N ALA A 37 -1.51 10.67 -6.17
CA ALA A 37 -2.85 10.69 -6.73
C ALA A 37 -3.93 10.56 -5.65
N ALA A 38 -3.73 9.67 -4.68
CA ALA A 38 -4.63 9.46 -3.55
C ALA A 38 -4.74 10.72 -2.66
N GLU A 39 -3.61 11.34 -2.32
CA GLU A 39 -3.56 12.62 -1.62
C GLU A 39 -4.33 13.70 -2.38
N ALA A 40 -4.06 13.88 -3.68
CA ALA A 40 -4.72 14.88 -4.51
C ALA A 40 -6.23 14.64 -4.64
N ALA A 41 -6.68 13.37 -4.56
CA ALA A 41 -8.08 12.99 -4.57
C ALA A 41 -8.78 13.12 -3.20
N GLY A 42 -8.02 13.44 -2.13
CA GLY A 42 -8.56 13.56 -0.77
C GLY A 42 -8.75 12.22 -0.07
N VAL A 43 -8.00 11.18 -0.43
CA VAL A 43 -7.93 9.93 0.34
C VAL A 43 -7.08 10.16 1.59
N GLU A 44 -7.67 9.94 2.75
CA GLU A 44 -7.09 10.41 4.02
C GLU A 44 -6.16 9.39 4.67
N LEU A 45 -6.41 8.11 4.45
CA LEU A 45 -5.68 7.00 5.06
C LEU A 45 -5.00 6.17 3.97
N LEU A 46 -3.72 5.83 4.17
CA LEU A 46 -2.98 4.99 3.22
C LEU A 46 -2.39 3.77 3.92
N SER A 47 -2.72 2.58 3.41
CA SER A 47 -1.91 1.39 3.63
C SER A 47 -0.79 1.36 2.59
N VAL A 48 0.44 1.12 3.01
CA VAL A 48 1.62 1.22 2.13
C VAL A 48 2.62 0.11 2.41
N PRO A 49 3.47 -0.27 1.43
CA PRO A 49 4.64 -1.08 1.71
C PRO A 49 5.61 -0.30 2.60
N PRO A 50 6.35 -0.97 3.50
CA PRO A 50 7.37 -0.30 4.33
C PRO A 50 8.42 0.45 3.52
N ALA A 51 8.78 -0.08 2.34
CA ALA A 51 9.75 0.55 1.44
C ALA A 51 9.34 1.97 1.02
N MET A 52 8.04 2.24 0.87
CA MET A 52 7.56 3.59 0.57
C MET A 52 7.82 4.55 1.72
N ILE A 53 7.59 4.14 2.98
CA ILE A 53 7.90 4.98 4.15
C ILE A 53 9.39 5.31 4.24
N LEU A 54 10.25 4.39 3.83
CA LEU A 54 11.71 4.58 3.84
C LEU A 54 12.20 5.46 2.66
N ASP A 55 11.38 5.67 1.64
CA ASP A 55 11.68 6.62 0.57
C ASP A 55 11.46 8.06 1.06
N PRO A 56 12.50 8.92 1.05
CA PRO A 56 12.39 10.29 1.54
C PRO A 56 11.37 11.15 0.77
N ARG A 57 10.94 10.70 -0.42
CA ARG A 57 9.94 11.39 -1.25
C ARG A 57 8.50 11.09 -0.82
N PHE A 58 8.25 10.05 -0.02
CA PHE A 58 6.89 9.67 0.35
C PHE A 58 6.10 10.79 1.01
N ARG A 59 6.70 11.50 1.97
CA ARG A 59 6.02 12.64 2.63
C ARG A 59 5.89 13.88 1.76
N ALA A 60 6.63 13.99 0.66
CA ALA A 60 6.36 15.00 -0.35
C ALA A 60 5.19 14.59 -1.26
N ALA A 61 5.03 13.29 -1.55
CA ALA A 61 3.93 12.76 -2.34
C ALA A 61 2.59 12.78 -1.59
N ALA A 62 2.58 12.38 -0.31
CA ALA A 62 1.40 12.32 0.54
C ALA A 62 1.64 13.02 1.90
N PRO A 63 1.68 14.37 1.91
CA PRO A 63 2.01 15.16 3.10
C PRO A 63 0.93 15.12 4.19
N SER A 64 -0.35 14.90 3.86
CA SER A 64 -1.46 14.91 4.83
C SER A 64 -2.03 13.54 5.15
N ALA A 65 -1.81 12.54 4.28
CA ALA A 65 -2.28 11.17 4.51
C ALA A 65 -1.75 10.55 5.81
N PHE A 66 -2.65 9.89 6.56
CA PHE A 66 -2.30 9.06 7.71
C PHE A 66 -1.87 7.67 7.22
N ALA A 67 -0.57 7.35 7.38
CA ALA A 67 0.04 6.20 6.73
C ALA A 67 0.25 5.02 7.69
N PHE A 68 -0.17 3.83 7.23
CA PHE A 68 -0.03 2.53 7.87
C PHE A 68 0.87 1.63 7.01
N PRO A 69 2.20 1.61 7.21
CA PRO A 69 3.00 0.52 6.70
C PRO A 69 2.55 -0.81 7.30
N GLY A 70 2.53 -1.85 6.45
CA GLY A 70 2.17 -3.20 6.85
C GLY A 70 2.90 -4.24 6.00
N GLU A 71 3.25 -5.36 6.62
CA GLU A 71 3.68 -6.59 5.94
C GLU A 71 2.98 -7.79 6.58
N ASN A 72 3.07 -8.94 5.92
CA ASN A 72 2.56 -10.17 6.50
C ASN A 72 3.40 -10.56 7.72
N PHE A 73 2.75 -11.12 8.76
CA PHE A 73 3.47 -11.58 9.94
C PHE A 73 4.49 -12.70 9.63
N TYR A 74 4.31 -13.44 8.53
CA TYR A 74 5.29 -14.41 8.03
C TYR A 74 6.61 -13.77 7.57
N GLU A 75 6.58 -12.49 7.18
CA GLU A 75 7.74 -11.75 6.67
C GLU A 75 8.48 -11.02 7.79
N ILE A 76 7.78 -10.66 8.87
CA ILE A 76 8.35 -9.92 10.01
C ILE A 76 8.87 -10.88 11.09
N GLY A 77 8.05 -11.81 11.58
CA GLY A 77 8.43 -12.72 12.66
C GLY A 77 7.71 -12.49 13.99
N GLY A 78 8.46 -12.60 15.10
CA GLY A 78 7.92 -12.57 16.46
C GLY A 78 7.74 -11.15 17.01
N PRO A 79 7.25 -11.01 18.27
CA PRO A 79 7.03 -9.69 18.90
C PRO A 79 8.24 -8.74 18.82
N ASP A 80 9.44 -9.22 19.16
CA ASP A 80 10.65 -8.39 19.13
C ASP A 80 11.03 -7.96 17.70
N ASP A 81 10.73 -8.79 16.70
CA ASP A 81 11.00 -8.48 15.30
C ASP A 81 10.05 -7.39 14.78
N PHE A 82 8.78 -7.45 15.19
CA PHE A 82 7.80 -6.37 14.95
C PHE A 82 8.28 -5.04 15.53
N LEU A 83 8.83 -5.04 16.74
CA LEU A 83 9.32 -3.82 17.37
C LEU A 83 10.52 -3.23 16.61
N LYS A 84 11.50 -4.08 16.26
CA LYS A 84 12.67 -3.68 15.45
C LYS A 84 12.28 -3.17 14.06
N TRP A 85 11.23 -3.75 13.47
CA TRP A 85 10.70 -3.35 12.18
C TRP A 85 9.94 -2.02 12.24
N ALA A 86 9.11 -1.80 13.27
CA ALA A 86 8.25 -0.62 13.37
C ALA A 86 9.01 0.69 13.65
N PHE A 87 10.04 0.65 14.50
CA PHE A 87 10.74 1.87 14.95
C PHE A 87 11.38 2.69 13.83
N PRO A 88 12.13 2.09 12.88
CA PRO A 88 12.61 2.82 11.72
C PRO A 88 11.49 3.45 10.90
N LEU A 89 10.35 2.77 10.74
CA LEU A 89 9.23 3.27 9.94
C LEU A 89 8.59 4.51 10.58
N LEU A 90 8.34 4.48 11.90
CA LEU A 90 7.83 5.65 12.61
C LEU A 90 8.83 6.82 12.54
N LYS A 91 10.13 6.54 12.68
CA LYS A 91 11.19 7.56 12.54
C LYS A 91 11.18 8.22 11.16
N HIS A 92 10.91 7.47 10.09
CA HIS A 92 10.84 7.98 8.72
C HIS A 92 9.44 8.51 8.35
N GLY A 93 8.54 8.53 9.32
CA GLY A 93 7.33 9.33 9.24
C GLY A 93 6.06 8.54 9.09
N ALA A 94 6.02 7.21 9.23
CA ALA A 94 4.75 6.49 9.39
C ALA A 94 3.97 7.00 10.61
N ASP A 95 2.63 6.96 10.55
CA ASP A 95 1.77 7.45 11.63
C ASP A 95 1.23 6.32 12.53
N ALA A 96 1.19 5.10 12.00
CA ALA A 96 0.83 3.87 12.69
C ALA A 96 1.52 2.67 12.03
N VAL A 97 1.25 1.46 12.50
CA VAL A 97 1.60 0.21 11.81
C VAL A 97 0.40 -0.72 11.73
N TYR A 98 0.29 -1.45 10.62
CA TYR A 98 -0.60 -2.59 10.52
C TYR A 98 0.10 -3.85 11.08
N CYS A 99 -0.58 -4.59 11.95
CA CYS A 99 -0.07 -5.82 12.55
C CYS A 99 -1.15 -6.91 12.60
N SER A 100 -0.99 -7.93 11.76
CA SER A 100 -1.81 -9.16 11.78
C SER A 100 -1.20 -10.30 12.60
N GLY A 101 -0.12 -10.01 13.34
CA GLY A 101 0.64 -10.95 14.15
C GLY A 101 -0.10 -11.42 15.41
N SER A 102 0.67 -11.80 16.44
CA SER A 102 0.12 -12.23 17.72
C SER A 102 -0.32 -11.05 18.58
N LEU A 103 -1.24 -11.28 19.52
CA LEU A 103 -1.61 -10.28 20.53
C LEU A 103 -0.41 -9.82 21.37
N ALA A 104 0.59 -10.69 21.56
CA ALA A 104 1.84 -10.32 22.22
C ALA A 104 2.63 -9.28 21.41
N ALA A 105 2.66 -9.39 20.08
CA ALA A 105 3.28 -8.38 19.22
C ALA A 105 2.51 -7.06 19.24
N VAL A 106 1.17 -7.11 19.16
CA VAL A 106 0.31 -5.92 19.30
C VAL A 106 0.55 -5.22 20.63
N ARG A 107 0.56 -5.99 21.73
CA ARG A 107 0.80 -5.47 23.08
C ARG A 107 2.18 -4.84 23.21
N LEU A 108 3.23 -5.52 22.77
CA LEU A 108 4.59 -5.00 22.84
C LEU A 108 4.72 -3.67 22.08
N LEU A 109 4.21 -3.60 20.86
CA LEU A 109 4.19 -2.37 20.06
C LEU A 109 3.45 -1.24 20.79
N ALA A 110 2.24 -1.51 21.28
CA ALA A 110 1.41 -0.53 21.96
C ALA A 110 2.03 -0.03 23.28
N GLU A 111 2.64 -0.92 24.08
CA GLU A 111 3.37 -0.58 25.32
C GLU A 111 4.58 0.33 25.05
N HIS A 112 5.20 0.21 23.87
CA HIS A 112 6.26 1.10 23.40
C HIS A 112 5.72 2.38 22.71
N GLY A 113 4.41 2.64 22.77
CA GLY A 113 3.79 3.85 22.24
C GLY A 113 3.59 3.86 20.73
N VAL A 114 3.75 2.71 20.04
CA VAL A 114 3.47 2.59 18.60
C VAL A 114 1.95 2.51 18.40
N PRO A 115 1.34 3.36 17.56
CA PRO A 115 -0.07 3.19 17.18
C PRO A 115 -0.25 1.95 16.32
N VAL A 116 -0.99 0.95 16.83
CA VAL A 116 -1.21 -0.32 16.12
C VAL A 116 -2.63 -0.41 15.57
N CYS A 117 -2.72 -0.76 14.29
CA CYS A 117 -3.92 -1.31 13.68
C CYS A 117 -3.82 -2.84 13.65
N GLY A 118 -4.72 -3.52 14.35
CA GLY A 118 -4.86 -4.98 14.26
C GLY A 118 -5.69 -5.41 13.04
N HIS A 119 -6.05 -6.70 13.00
CA HIS A 119 -6.95 -7.26 11.98
C HIS A 119 -7.86 -8.32 12.62
N VAL A 120 -9.16 -8.25 12.34
CA VAL A 120 -10.20 -9.23 12.73
C VAL A 120 -11.05 -9.65 11.54
N GLY A 121 -11.78 -10.77 11.69
CA GLY A 121 -12.60 -11.31 10.61
C GLY A 121 -11.80 -12.23 9.68
N LEU A 122 -11.91 -12.05 8.37
CA LEU A 122 -11.11 -12.81 7.40
C LEU A 122 -9.71 -12.20 7.28
N ILE A 123 -8.72 -12.78 7.95
CA ILE A 123 -7.32 -12.40 7.75
C ILE A 123 -6.74 -13.26 6.60
N PRO A 124 -6.34 -12.70 5.44
CA PRO A 124 -5.91 -13.47 4.26
C PRO A 124 -4.78 -14.46 4.54
N SER A 125 -3.79 -14.06 5.36
CA SER A 125 -2.67 -14.91 5.76
C SER A 125 -3.08 -16.06 6.70
N LYS A 126 -4.25 -15.98 7.34
CA LYS A 126 -4.84 -17.01 8.21
C LYS A 126 -6.03 -17.71 7.55
N ARG A 127 -6.24 -17.58 6.24
CA ARG A 127 -7.42 -18.12 5.52
C ARG A 127 -7.67 -19.63 5.70
N THR A 128 -6.66 -20.42 6.06
CA THR A 128 -6.83 -21.86 6.29
C THR A 128 -7.71 -22.14 7.51
N TRP A 129 -7.62 -21.29 8.54
CA TRP A 129 -8.46 -21.35 9.75
C TRP A 129 -9.94 -21.08 9.45
N THR A 130 -10.23 -20.31 8.40
CA THR A 130 -11.59 -19.96 7.97
C THR A 130 -12.10 -20.83 6.81
N GLY A 131 -11.32 -21.83 6.37
CA GLY A 131 -11.69 -22.71 5.26
C GLY A 131 -11.66 -22.02 3.89
N GLY A 132 -10.73 -21.07 3.72
CA GLY A 132 -10.50 -20.27 2.51
C GLY A 132 -10.89 -18.79 2.68
N PHE A 133 -10.91 -18.07 1.56
CA PHE A 133 -11.36 -16.68 1.48
C PHE A 133 -12.89 -16.60 1.56
N LYS A 134 -13.42 -16.73 2.78
CA LYS A 134 -14.86 -16.81 3.04
C LYS A 134 -15.26 -15.78 4.07
N ALA A 135 -16.48 -15.28 3.90
CA ALA A 135 -17.12 -14.43 4.88
C ALA A 135 -17.31 -15.17 6.21
N VAL A 136 -16.89 -14.53 7.30
CA VAL A 136 -17.07 -14.98 8.69
C VAL A 136 -18.10 -14.11 9.40
N GLY A 137 -18.59 -14.50 10.57
CA GLY A 137 -19.61 -13.76 11.31
C GLY A 137 -21.06 -14.00 10.86
N LYS A 138 -21.29 -14.99 9.98
CA LYS A 138 -22.65 -15.36 9.50
C LYS A 138 -23.49 -16.14 10.52
N THR A 139 -22.85 -16.68 11.55
CA THR A 139 -23.50 -17.37 12.66
C THR A 139 -23.19 -16.64 13.95
N LEU A 140 -24.02 -16.83 14.98
CA LEU A 140 -23.80 -16.20 16.28
C LEU A 140 -22.43 -16.52 16.86
N ASP A 141 -22.00 -17.79 16.80
CA ASP A 141 -20.69 -18.19 17.34
C ASP A 141 -19.52 -17.55 16.59
N SER A 142 -19.62 -17.47 15.25
CA SER A 142 -18.60 -16.80 14.44
C SER A 142 -18.59 -15.28 14.68
N ALA A 143 -19.76 -14.66 14.92
CA ALA A 143 -19.84 -13.25 15.28
C ALA A 143 -19.28 -12.96 16.69
N LYS A 144 -19.54 -13.85 17.66
CA LYS A 144 -18.93 -13.79 19.00
C LYS A 144 -17.42 -13.88 18.93
N TRP A 145 -16.88 -14.80 18.13
CA TRP A 145 -15.44 -14.91 17.93
C TRP A 145 -14.82 -13.59 17.43
N ILE A 146 -15.41 -12.96 16.42
CA ILE A 146 -14.94 -11.66 15.92
C ILE A 146 -15.00 -10.57 17.01
N TRP A 147 -16.07 -10.57 17.82
CA TRP A 147 -16.18 -9.64 18.94
C TRP A 147 -15.09 -9.86 20.00
N GLU A 148 -14.80 -11.12 20.36
CA GLU A 148 -13.73 -11.42 21.31
C GLU A 148 -12.35 -11.07 20.74
N ASP A 149 -12.11 -11.26 19.43
CA ASP A 149 -10.88 -10.80 18.78
C ASP A 149 -10.74 -9.26 18.84
N CYS A 150 -11.82 -8.51 18.62
CA CYS A 150 -11.83 -7.05 18.80
C CYS A 150 -11.44 -6.68 20.24
N ARG A 151 -12.08 -7.30 21.24
CA ARG A 151 -11.78 -7.05 22.65
C ARG A 151 -10.34 -7.38 23.01
N ALA A 152 -9.83 -8.49 22.48
CA ALA A 152 -8.45 -8.88 22.71
C ALA A 152 -7.45 -7.87 22.12
N LEU A 153 -7.76 -7.28 20.96
CA LEU A 153 -6.97 -6.19 20.38
C LEU A 153 -7.03 -4.91 21.22
N GLU A 154 -8.20 -4.56 21.77
CA GLU A 154 -8.36 -3.45 22.72
C GLU A 154 -7.52 -3.64 23.97
N GLU A 155 -7.59 -4.83 24.57
CA GLU A 155 -6.82 -5.22 25.76
C GLU A 155 -5.31 -5.33 25.48
N ALA A 156 -4.93 -5.51 24.21
CA ALA A 156 -3.54 -5.42 23.77
C ALA A 156 -3.11 -3.97 23.46
N GLY A 157 -4.02 -2.99 23.47
CA GLY A 157 -3.68 -1.58 23.25
C GLY A 157 -3.72 -1.13 21.79
N ALA A 158 -4.25 -1.94 20.87
CA ALA A 158 -4.52 -1.48 19.51
C ALA A 158 -5.49 -0.28 19.53
N PHE A 159 -5.30 0.68 18.63
CA PHE A 159 -6.23 1.80 18.49
C PHE A 159 -7.23 1.60 17.35
N ALA A 160 -6.90 0.75 16.39
CA ALA A 160 -7.66 0.46 15.20
C ALA A 160 -7.66 -1.05 14.92
N ALA A 161 -8.62 -1.50 14.13
CA ALA A 161 -8.59 -2.83 13.54
C ALA A 161 -9.20 -2.80 12.14
N GLU A 162 -8.53 -3.44 11.21
CA GLU A 162 -9.17 -3.88 9.97
C GLU A 162 -10.21 -4.95 10.30
N ILE A 163 -11.43 -4.79 9.78
CA ILE A 163 -12.50 -5.78 9.86
C ILE A 163 -12.88 -6.20 8.45
N GLU A 164 -12.51 -7.43 8.09
CA GLU A 164 -12.55 -7.90 6.71
C GLU A 164 -13.63 -8.97 6.49
N VAL A 165 -14.46 -8.77 5.46
CA VAL A 165 -15.51 -9.70 4.97
C VAL A 165 -16.42 -10.23 6.11
N VAL A 166 -16.92 -9.31 6.93
CA VAL A 166 -17.91 -9.55 8.01
C VAL A 166 -19.29 -8.98 7.61
N PRO A 167 -20.44 -9.61 7.94
CA PRO A 167 -21.75 -9.03 7.67
C PRO A 167 -21.92 -7.63 8.24
N ALA A 168 -22.46 -6.71 7.44
CA ALA A 168 -22.59 -5.29 7.79
C ALA A 168 -23.29 -5.02 9.13
N ALA A 169 -24.33 -5.80 9.45
CA ALA A 169 -25.05 -5.68 10.71
C ALA A 169 -24.19 -6.05 11.94
N ILE A 170 -23.28 -7.01 11.79
CA ILE A 170 -22.35 -7.41 12.85
C ILE A 170 -21.30 -6.32 13.04
N THR A 171 -20.71 -5.81 11.94
CA THR A 171 -19.76 -4.69 11.99
C THR A 171 -20.35 -3.46 12.66
N ALA A 172 -21.59 -3.09 12.33
CA ALA A 172 -22.29 -1.97 12.96
C ALA A 172 -22.48 -2.18 14.47
N ALA A 173 -22.94 -3.37 14.88
CA ALA A 173 -23.13 -3.69 16.29
C ALA A 173 -21.82 -3.67 17.10
N ILE A 174 -20.71 -4.11 16.48
CA ILE A 174 -19.36 -4.03 17.07
C ILE A 174 -18.92 -2.56 17.16
N ALA A 175 -19.08 -1.77 16.10
CA ALA A 175 -18.65 -0.37 16.02
C ALA A 175 -19.28 0.51 17.12
N GLU A 176 -20.52 0.22 17.50
CA GLU A 176 -21.23 0.90 18.60
C GLU A 176 -20.60 0.66 19.98
N ARG A 177 -19.85 -0.44 20.16
CA ARG A 177 -19.40 -0.92 21.49
C ARG A 177 -17.89 -0.86 21.66
N THR A 178 -17.14 -1.12 20.60
CA THR A 178 -15.68 -1.10 20.64
C THR A 178 -15.15 0.33 20.81
N SER A 179 -13.98 0.47 21.43
CA SER A 179 -13.12 1.64 21.43
C SER A 179 -12.26 1.76 20.15
N LEU A 180 -12.11 0.68 19.37
CA LEU A 180 -11.29 0.62 18.16
C LEU A 180 -11.86 1.50 17.04
N PHE A 181 -10.94 2.12 16.29
CA PHE A 181 -11.24 2.65 14.96
C PHE A 181 -11.28 1.50 13.95
N LEU A 182 -12.49 0.97 13.71
CA LEU A 182 -12.73 -0.07 12.69
C LEU A 182 -12.54 0.44 11.26
N ILE A 183 -11.66 -0.20 10.51
CA ILE A 183 -11.42 0.00 9.07
C ILE A 183 -12.10 -1.15 8.34
N SER A 184 -13.18 -0.86 7.62
CA SER A 184 -14.00 -1.89 6.97
C SER A 184 -13.48 -2.21 5.57
N MET A 185 -13.23 -3.50 5.31
CA MET A 185 -12.94 -4.01 3.97
C MET A 185 -13.95 -5.10 3.62
N GLY A 186 -14.94 -4.74 2.80
CA GLY A 186 -16.06 -5.63 2.50
C GLY A 186 -16.90 -6.02 3.73
N ALA A 187 -16.85 -5.21 4.80
CA ALA A 187 -17.56 -5.44 6.05
C ALA A 187 -18.69 -4.43 6.32
N GLY A 188 -19.09 -3.66 5.29
CA GLY A 188 -20.19 -2.69 5.33
C GLY A 188 -19.80 -1.32 5.89
N ALA A 189 -20.76 -0.38 5.82
CA ALA A 189 -20.56 1.02 6.17
C ALA A 189 -20.57 1.31 7.70
N GLY A 190 -20.74 0.28 8.54
CA GLY A 190 -20.69 0.43 9.99
C GLY A 190 -19.29 0.71 10.55
N GLY A 191 -18.23 0.42 9.77
CA GLY A 191 -16.86 0.81 10.11
C GLY A 191 -16.62 2.31 9.91
N HIS A 192 -15.59 2.84 10.55
CA HIS A 192 -15.25 4.27 10.54
C HIS A 192 -14.43 4.68 9.31
N ALA A 193 -13.80 3.71 8.64
CA ALA A 193 -13.18 3.88 7.33
C ALA A 193 -13.65 2.80 6.35
N GLN A 194 -13.56 3.09 5.05
CA GLN A 194 -13.76 2.11 3.98
C GLN A 194 -12.44 1.92 3.24
N TYR A 195 -12.03 0.65 3.12
CA TYR A 195 -10.72 0.27 2.62
C TYR A 195 -10.83 -0.60 1.37
N LEU A 196 -10.03 -0.28 0.36
CA LEU A 196 -9.82 -1.07 -0.85
C LEU A 196 -8.36 -1.02 -1.29
N PHE A 197 -7.98 -1.96 -2.15
CA PHE A 197 -6.70 -1.90 -2.87
C PHE A 197 -6.81 -0.91 -4.04
N SER A 198 -5.77 -0.10 -4.25
CA SER A 198 -5.71 0.80 -5.40
C SER A 198 -5.79 0.04 -6.71
N ASP A 199 -5.14 -1.13 -6.81
CA ASP A 199 -5.23 -2.02 -7.97
C ASP A 199 -6.68 -2.36 -8.36
N ASP A 200 -7.55 -2.58 -7.38
CA ASP A 200 -8.95 -2.85 -7.61
C ASP A 200 -9.70 -1.59 -8.08
N VAL A 201 -9.42 -0.45 -7.45
CA VAL A 201 -10.05 0.85 -7.78
C VAL A 201 -9.64 1.31 -9.18
N LEU A 202 -8.38 1.09 -9.55
CA LEU A 202 -7.76 1.49 -10.80
C LEU A 202 -7.95 0.45 -11.93
N GLY A 203 -8.50 -0.73 -11.61
CA GLY A 203 -8.75 -1.79 -12.59
C GLY A 203 -7.46 -2.40 -13.14
N GLN A 204 -6.48 -2.62 -12.27
CA GLN A 204 -5.21 -3.29 -12.56
C GLN A 204 -5.25 -4.78 -12.20
N THR A 205 -6.15 -5.18 -11.29
CA THR A 205 -6.33 -6.58 -10.88
C THR A 205 -6.71 -7.47 -12.06
N SER A 206 -5.83 -8.39 -12.45
CA SER A 206 -6.12 -9.41 -13.45
C SER A 206 -6.80 -10.63 -12.83
N GLY A 207 -7.83 -11.17 -13.49
CA GLY A 207 -8.50 -12.40 -13.06
C GLY A 207 -9.67 -12.15 -12.10
N HIS A 208 -9.60 -12.70 -10.89
CA HIS A 208 -10.72 -12.63 -9.94
C HIS A 208 -10.69 -11.34 -9.12
N VAL A 209 -11.59 -10.41 -9.43
CA VAL A 209 -11.82 -9.22 -8.61
C VAL A 209 -12.70 -9.59 -7.40
N PRO A 210 -12.29 -9.27 -6.16
CA PRO A 210 -13.09 -9.56 -4.98
C PRO A 210 -14.48 -8.93 -5.04
N ARG A 211 -15.51 -9.63 -4.57
CA ARG A 211 -16.91 -9.13 -4.62
C ARG A 211 -17.16 -7.77 -3.95
N HIS A 212 -16.28 -7.36 -3.05
CA HIS A 212 -16.40 -6.13 -2.27
C HIS A 212 -15.59 -4.97 -2.87
N ALA A 213 -14.75 -5.26 -3.87
CA ALA A 213 -14.04 -4.26 -4.63
C ALA A 213 -14.99 -3.54 -5.61
N LYS A 214 -14.58 -2.33 -6.01
CA LYS A 214 -15.27 -1.56 -7.03
C LYS A 214 -14.24 -0.90 -7.94
N VAL A 215 -14.38 -1.16 -9.23
CA VAL A 215 -13.51 -0.63 -10.29
C VAL A 215 -14.03 0.73 -10.74
N TYR A 216 -13.15 1.72 -10.82
CA TYR A 216 -13.45 3.09 -11.26
C TYR A 216 -12.69 3.49 -12.53
N ALA A 217 -11.61 2.79 -12.87
CA ALA A 217 -10.84 2.98 -14.09
C ALA A 217 -10.39 1.62 -14.67
N ASN A 218 -9.81 1.62 -15.87
CA ASN A 218 -9.24 0.42 -16.48
C ASN A 218 -7.80 0.68 -16.91
N LEU A 219 -6.91 0.75 -15.91
CA LEU A 219 -5.48 0.97 -16.16
C LEU A 219 -4.82 -0.26 -16.80
N ALA A 220 -5.36 -1.47 -16.61
CA ALA A 220 -4.86 -2.66 -17.28
C ALA A 220 -4.84 -2.48 -18.81
N THR A 221 -5.94 -2.03 -19.41
CA THR A 221 -6.01 -1.78 -20.86
C THR A 221 -5.04 -0.67 -21.30
N GLU A 222 -4.85 0.38 -20.49
CA GLU A 222 -3.89 1.43 -20.84
C GLU A 222 -2.44 0.95 -20.74
N TYR A 223 -2.10 0.13 -19.75
CA TYR A 223 -0.78 -0.47 -19.65
C TYR A 223 -0.52 -1.46 -20.78
N GLU A 224 -1.50 -2.25 -21.19
CA GLU A 224 -1.40 -3.11 -22.37
C GLU A 224 -1.16 -2.28 -23.64
N ARG A 225 -1.90 -1.19 -23.84
CA ARG A 225 -1.70 -0.28 -24.97
C ARG A 225 -0.30 0.32 -24.97
N LEU A 226 0.17 0.83 -23.82
CA LEU A 226 1.52 1.37 -23.67
C LEU A 226 2.59 0.31 -23.92
N GLN A 227 2.36 -0.92 -23.47
CA GLN A 227 3.28 -2.03 -23.70
C GLN A 227 3.36 -2.40 -25.18
N GLY A 228 2.22 -2.41 -25.88
CA GLY A 228 2.18 -2.57 -27.33
C GLY A 228 3.01 -1.51 -28.07
N LEU A 229 2.85 -0.24 -27.69
CA LEU A 229 3.64 0.86 -28.27
C LEU A 229 5.14 0.71 -28.01
N ARG A 230 5.56 0.28 -26.82
CA ARG A 230 6.97 0.00 -26.52
C ARG A 230 7.53 -1.09 -27.42
N ILE A 231 6.82 -2.21 -27.53
CA ILE A 231 7.22 -3.35 -28.36
C ILE A 231 7.32 -2.90 -29.83
N GLU A 232 6.34 -2.18 -30.34
CA GLU A 232 6.33 -1.69 -31.72
C GLU A 232 7.53 -0.78 -32.01
N ALA A 233 7.77 0.23 -31.17
CA ALA A 233 8.87 1.17 -31.35
C ALA A 233 10.24 0.46 -31.30
N MET A 234 10.44 -0.42 -30.31
CA MET A 234 11.68 -1.20 -30.18
C MET A 234 11.86 -2.20 -31.32
N THR A 235 10.77 -2.78 -31.84
CA THR A 235 10.82 -3.69 -33.00
C THR A 235 11.25 -2.95 -34.25
N ARG A 236 10.70 -1.75 -34.51
CA ARG A 236 11.11 -0.93 -35.65
C ARG A 236 12.59 -0.55 -35.56
N PHE A 237 13.03 -0.09 -34.39
CA PHE A 237 14.44 0.22 -34.16
C PHE A 237 15.34 -0.99 -34.41
N ALA A 238 15.01 -2.16 -33.85
CA ALA A 238 15.78 -3.38 -34.07
C ALA A 238 15.81 -3.79 -35.55
N ALA A 239 14.69 -3.67 -36.27
CA ALA A 239 14.62 -3.96 -37.69
C ALA A 239 15.50 -3.02 -38.53
N GLU A 240 15.52 -1.73 -38.22
CA GLU A 240 16.38 -0.76 -38.91
C GLU A 240 17.87 -1.04 -38.65
N VAL A 241 18.25 -1.40 -37.42
CA VAL A 241 19.62 -1.80 -37.09
C VAL A 241 20.03 -3.06 -37.85
N HIS A 242 19.22 -4.11 -37.79
CA HIS A 242 19.52 -5.38 -38.48
C HIS A 242 19.52 -5.23 -40.00
N GLY A 243 18.69 -4.35 -40.54
CA GLY A 243 18.63 -4.03 -41.96
C GLY A 243 19.70 -3.04 -42.43
N GLY A 244 20.51 -2.48 -41.51
CA GLY A 244 21.50 -1.45 -41.81
C GLY A 244 20.92 -0.09 -42.20
N ALA A 245 19.62 0.13 -41.97
CA ALA A 245 18.97 1.42 -42.20
C ALA A 245 19.28 2.43 -41.08
N TYR A 246 19.52 1.94 -39.85
CA TYR A 246 20.00 2.73 -38.74
C TYR A 246 21.40 2.27 -38.27
N PRO A 247 22.35 3.20 -38.02
CA PRO A 247 22.23 4.64 -38.26
C PRO A 247 22.27 4.98 -39.77
N SER A 248 21.41 5.92 -40.19
CA SER A 248 21.59 6.63 -41.46
C SER A 248 22.63 7.74 -41.30
N ASN A 249 23.04 8.38 -42.39
CA ASN A 249 24.01 9.49 -42.38
C ASN A 249 23.61 10.65 -41.44
N ASP A 250 22.31 10.88 -41.24
CA ASP A 250 21.81 11.94 -40.35
C ASP A 250 22.21 11.73 -38.88
N TYR A 251 22.56 10.50 -38.50
CA TYR A 251 22.97 10.12 -37.15
C TYR A 251 24.49 9.88 -37.04
N LEU A 252 25.24 10.00 -38.14
CA LEU A 252 26.69 9.82 -38.14
C LEU A 252 27.40 11.13 -37.80
N VAL A 253 28.48 11.03 -37.03
CA VAL A 253 29.42 12.12 -36.82
C VAL A 253 30.65 11.83 -37.66
N GLU A 254 30.98 12.75 -38.57
CA GLU A 254 32.12 12.60 -39.47
C GLU A 254 33.40 13.18 -38.84
N ALA A 255 34.53 12.57 -39.17
CA ALA A 255 35.86 13.13 -38.93
C ALA A 255 36.45 13.60 -40.27
N GLU A 256 37.36 14.58 -40.22
CA GLU A 256 38.15 14.94 -41.40
C GLU A 256 38.92 13.72 -41.91
N ALA A 257 38.94 13.52 -43.24
CA ALA A 257 39.53 12.34 -43.86
C ALA A 257 41.01 12.13 -43.47
N GLU A 258 41.77 13.22 -43.34
CA GLU A 258 43.17 13.18 -42.92
C GLU A 258 43.33 12.66 -41.49
N THR A 259 42.46 13.10 -40.57
CA THR A 259 42.45 12.64 -39.17
C THR A 259 42.17 11.13 -39.11
N ALA A 260 41.20 10.65 -39.88
CA ALA A 260 40.85 9.22 -39.91
C ALA A 260 42.00 8.36 -40.47
N LEU A 261 42.72 8.83 -41.50
CA LEU A 261 43.86 8.12 -42.08
C LEU A 261 45.04 8.05 -41.11
N ALA A 262 45.44 9.20 -40.53
CA ALA A 262 46.54 9.26 -39.57
C ALA A 262 46.30 8.34 -38.36
N PHE A 263 45.07 8.27 -37.86
CA PHE A 263 44.71 7.38 -36.76
C PHE A 263 44.83 5.89 -37.13
N ARG A 264 44.44 5.50 -38.35
CA ARG A 264 44.58 4.10 -38.82
C ARG A 264 46.04 3.68 -38.95
N ASP A 265 46.91 4.57 -39.43
CA ASP A 265 48.34 4.30 -39.53
C ASP A 265 48.99 4.17 -38.15
N TRP A 266 48.59 5.03 -37.21
CA TRP A 266 49.02 4.95 -35.81
C TRP A 266 48.62 3.62 -35.15
N LEU A 267 47.39 3.15 -35.34
CA LEU A 267 46.94 1.85 -34.82
C LEU A 267 47.75 0.69 -35.40
N SER A 268 48.12 0.75 -36.68
CA SER A 268 48.86 -0.33 -37.35
C SER A 268 50.32 -0.44 -36.86
N THR A 269 50.84 0.62 -36.24
CA THR A 269 52.20 0.68 -35.70
C THR A 269 52.28 0.51 -34.17
N ASN A 270 51.15 0.62 -33.47
CA ASN A 270 51.08 0.62 -31.99
C ASN A 270 50.03 -0.36 -31.41
N GLY A 271 49.32 -1.12 -32.25
CA GLY A 271 48.28 -2.09 -31.85
C GLY A 271 48.75 -3.54 -31.81
#